data_AF-A0A6B3HLB3-F1
#
_entry.id   AF-A0A6B3HLB3-F1
#
_cell.length_a   1.000
_cell.length_b   1.000
_cell.length_c   1.000
_cell.angle_alpha   90.00
_cell.angle_beta   90.00
_cell.angle_gamma   90.00
#
_symmetry.space_group_name_H-M   'P 1'
#
loop_
_entity.id
_entity.type
_entity.pdbx_description
1 polymer ?
#
loop_
_entity_poly.entity_id
_entity_poly.type
_entity_poly.pdbx_seq_one_letter_code
_entity_poly.pdbx_strand_id
1 'polypeptide(L)'
;MSGRGAPSAHRIAGALVEECGRTYAEEAGIRLKNTPQPLYQLLVLSLLLSARIRASVAVAAARALFGHGMGTPRRMVDATWQQRVDALGEGHYRRYDERTATQLGEGAQLVLDTWRGDLRRLREEADGDRGRLIRGLRRVPGIGPAGADIFVREV
;
A
#
# COMPACT_ATOMS: atom_id res chain seq x y z
N MET A 1 7.50 42.43 -24.14
CA MET A 1 7.72 40.99 -24.40
C MET A 1 7.80 40.29 -23.04
N SER A 2 6.70 39.78 -22.52
CA SER A 2 6.65 39.19 -21.18
C SER A 2 6.62 37.66 -21.28
N GLY A 3 7.74 37.02 -20.96
CA GLY A 3 7.88 35.57 -20.90
C GLY A 3 7.15 35.00 -19.68
N ARG A 4 6.13 34.18 -19.92
CA ARG A 4 5.51 33.32 -18.89
C ARG A 4 6.49 32.19 -18.58
N GLY A 5 7.05 32.19 -17.37
CA GLY A 5 7.83 31.07 -16.86
C GLY A 5 6.96 29.82 -16.79
N ALA A 6 7.44 28.72 -17.37
CA ALA A 6 6.79 27.42 -17.29
C ALA A 6 6.65 27.00 -15.81
N PRO A 7 5.47 26.53 -15.37
CA PRO A 7 5.32 26.04 -14.01
C PRO A 7 6.19 24.78 -13.83
N SER A 8 6.97 24.78 -12.75
CA SER A 8 7.76 23.61 -12.30
C SER A 8 6.88 22.36 -12.24
N ALA A 9 7.41 21.24 -12.76
CA ALA A 9 6.73 19.93 -12.79
C ALA A 9 6.17 19.48 -11.43
N HIS A 10 6.72 19.99 -10.32
CA HIS A 10 6.20 19.74 -8.97
C HIS A 10 4.86 20.42 -8.69
N ARG A 11 4.60 21.61 -9.26
CA ARG A 11 3.32 22.31 -9.11
C ARG A 11 2.20 21.67 -9.93
N ILE A 12 2.55 21.03 -11.05
CA ILE A 12 1.59 20.31 -11.90
C ILE A 12 1.20 18.96 -11.27
N ALA A 13 2.15 18.26 -10.64
CA ALA A 13 1.88 17.03 -9.91
C ALA A 13 1.02 17.27 -8.64
N GLY A 14 1.25 18.39 -7.94
CA GLY A 14 0.40 18.80 -6.81
C GLY A 14 -1.01 19.25 -7.24
N ALA A 15 -1.12 20.01 -8.32
CA ALA A 15 -2.41 20.50 -8.82
C ALA A 15 -3.31 19.39 -9.41
N LEU A 16 -2.72 18.31 -9.96
CA LEU A 16 -3.49 17.16 -10.46
C LEU A 16 -4.08 16.28 -9.33
N VAL A 17 -3.58 16.38 -8.10
CA VAL A 17 -4.18 15.72 -6.93
C VAL A 17 -5.38 16.51 -6.41
N GLU A 18 -5.43 17.83 -6.62
CA GLU A 18 -6.54 18.66 -6.15
C GLU A 18 -7.76 18.69 -7.09
N GLU A 19 -7.60 18.34 -8.38
CA GLU A 19 -8.67 18.52 -9.37
C GLU A 19 -9.42 17.24 -9.80
N CYS A 20 -9.06 16.04 -9.34
CA CYS A 20 -9.83 14.80 -9.64
C CYS A 20 -9.58 13.64 -8.64
N GLY A 21 -10.44 13.47 -7.64
CA GLY A 21 -10.63 12.19 -6.92
C GLY A 21 -9.98 12.08 -5.55
N ARG A 22 -10.59 11.27 -4.67
CA ARG A 22 -10.04 10.92 -3.35
C ARG A 22 -8.74 10.11 -3.54
N THR A 23 -7.81 10.19 -2.59
CA THR A 23 -6.60 9.34 -2.61
C THR A 23 -6.98 7.86 -2.55
N TYR A 24 -6.10 6.95 -3.00
CA TYR A 24 -6.41 5.52 -2.89
C TYR A 24 -6.59 5.08 -1.44
N ALA A 25 -5.85 5.68 -0.51
CA ALA A 25 -6.03 5.43 0.92
C ALA A 25 -7.45 5.81 1.39
N GLU A 26 -7.92 7.00 1.05
CA GLU A 26 -9.28 7.46 1.38
C GLU A 26 -10.35 6.60 0.70
N GLU A 27 -10.15 6.24 -0.57
CA GLU A 27 -11.02 5.30 -1.27
C GLU A 27 -11.01 3.94 -0.57
N ALA A 28 -9.90 3.44 -0.05
CA ALA A 28 -9.86 2.19 0.72
C ALA A 28 -10.43 2.32 2.15
N GLY A 29 -10.90 3.51 2.56
CA GLY A 29 -11.38 3.77 3.92
C GLY A 29 -10.26 3.88 4.95
N ILE A 30 -9.01 4.06 4.50
CA ILE A 30 -7.83 4.21 5.35
C ILE A 30 -7.73 5.68 5.75
N ARG A 31 -7.98 5.98 7.02
CA ARG A 31 -7.65 7.29 7.58
C ARG A 31 -6.17 7.36 7.87
N LEU A 32 -5.39 7.83 6.90
CA LEU A 32 -3.94 7.82 6.99
C LEU A 32 -3.44 8.69 8.16
N LYS A 33 -2.60 8.10 8.99
CA LYS A 33 -1.92 8.73 10.14
C LYS A 33 -0.55 8.06 10.29
N ASN A 34 0.43 8.78 10.83
CA ASN A 34 1.76 8.26 11.14
C ASN A 34 1.73 7.31 12.38
N THR A 35 0.99 6.21 12.24
CA THR A 35 0.77 5.17 13.25
C THR A 35 0.83 3.80 12.59
N PRO A 36 1.14 2.72 13.32
CA PRO A 36 1.46 1.42 12.71
C PRO A 36 0.34 0.86 11.82
N GLN A 37 -0.91 0.87 12.28
CA GLN A 37 -2.03 0.25 11.56
C GLN A 37 -2.35 0.93 10.22
N PRO A 38 -2.60 2.26 10.13
CA PRO A 38 -2.85 2.93 8.85
C PRO A 38 -1.70 2.77 7.84
N LEU A 39 -0.44 2.82 8.29
CA LEU A 39 0.71 2.59 7.42
C LEU A 39 0.76 1.14 6.91
N TYR A 40 0.42 0.17 7.75
CA TYR A 40 0.31 -1.23 7.31
C TYR A 40 -0.84 -1.44 6.31
N GLN A 41 -2.00 -0.84 6.55
CA GLN A 41 -3.12 -0.87 5.60
C GLN A 41 -2.74 -0.25 4.25
N LEU A 42 -1.98 0.84 4.26
CA LEU A 42 -1.45 1.45 3.05
C LEU A 42 -0.44 0.54 2.33
N LEU A 43 0.41 -0.20 3.07
CA LEU A 43 1.30 -1.20 2.48
C LEU A 43 0.52 -2.31 1.77
N VAL A 44 -0.54 -2.83 2.41
CA VAL A 44 -1.44 -3.83 1.81
C VAL A 44 -2.07 -3.31 0.53
N LEU A 45 -2.62 -2.09 0.56
CA LEU A 45 -3.20 -1.46 -0.64
C LEU A 45 -2.17 -1.28 -1.76
N SER A 46 -0.94 -0.87 -1.41
CA SER A 46 0.16 -0.71 -2.37
C SER A 46 0.61 -2.04 -2.98
N LEU A 47 0.55 -3.13 -2.23
CA LEU A 47 0.80 -4.49 -2.71
C LEU A 47 -0.24 -4.89 -3.76
N LEU A 48 -1.52 -4.68 -3.47
CA LEU A 48 -2.61 -4.97 -4.41
C LEU A 48 -2.51 -4.12 -5.69
N LEU A 49 -2.15 -2.84 -5.56
CA LEU A 49 -1.94 -1.94 -6.69
C LEU A 49 -0.65 -2.22 -7.47
N SER A 50 0.27 -3.04 -6.96
CA SER A 50 1.49 -3.42 -7.69
C SER A 50 1.21 -4.38 -8.84
N ALA A 51 0.10 -5.12 -8.80
CA ALA A 51 -0.31 -5.97 -9.90
C ALA A 51 -0.87 -5.12 -11.06
N ARG A 52 -0.85 -5.68 -12.28
CA ARG A 52 -1.58 -5.08 -13.41
C ARG A 52 -3.09 -5.34 -13.22
N ILE A 53 -3.73 -4.50 -12.41
CA ILE A 53 -5.13 -4.59 -12.00
C ILE A 53 -5.79 -3.22 -12.03
N ARG A 54 -7.13 -3.16 -12.08
CA ARG A 54 -7.86 -1.90 -11.93
C ARG A 54 -7.78 -1.44 -10.48
N ALA A 55 -7.54 -0.14 -10.27
CA ALA A 55 -7.42 0.42 -8.93
C ALA A 55 -8.68 0.18 -8.07
N SER A 56 -9.87 0.28 -8.64
CA SER A 56 -11.13 0.01 -7.94
C SER A 56 -11.23 -1.42 -7.38
N VAL A 57 -10.66 -2.41 -8.09
CA VAL A 57 -10.60 -3.81 -7.63
C VAL A 57 -9.61 -3.96 -6.47
N ALA A 58 -8.44 -3.30 -6.55
CA ALA A 58 -7.49 -3.28 -5.44
C ALA A 58 -8.06 -2.59 -4.18
N VAL A 59 -8.77 -1.47 -4.35
CA VAL A 59 -9.47 -0.75 -3.28
C VAL A 59 -10.55 -1.63 -2.64
N ALA A 60 -11.39 -2.28 -3.45
CA ALA A 60 -12.43 -3.18 -2.96
C ALA A 60 -11.84 -4.37 -2.18
N ALA A 61 -10.77 -4.97 -2.69
CA ALA A 61 -10.05 -6.06 -2.02
C ALA A 61 -9.39 -5.62 -0.70
N ALA A 62 -8.79 -4.44 -0.66
CA ALA A 62 -8.25 -3.88 0.58
C ALA A 62 -9.36 -3.69 1.63
N ARG A 63 -10.50 -3.10 1.24
CA ARG A 63 -11.67 -2.94 2.12
C ARG A 63 -12.16 -4.29 2.65
N ALA A 64 -12.29 -5.30 1.80
CA ALA A 64 -12.71 -6.64 2.21
C ALA A 64 -11.74 -7.25 3.22
N LEU A 65 -10.42 -7.23 2.95
CA LEU A 65 -9.41 -7.70 3.89
C LEU A 65 -9.53 -7.03 5.27
N PHE A 66 -9.71 -5.71 5.30
CA PHE A 66 -9.85 -4.96 6.55
C PHE A 66 -11.19 -5.22 7.25
N GLY A 67 -12.27 -5.41 6.49
CA GLY A 67 -13.58 -5.84 7.00
C GLY A 67 -13.52 -7.20 7.70
N HIS A 68 -12.69 -8.11 7.18
CA HIS A 68 -12.37 -9.40 7.81
C HIS A 68 -11.30 -9.30 8.92
N GLY A 69 -10.96 -8.08 9.36
CA GLY A 69 -10.06 -7.84 10.49
C GLY A 69 -8.56 -7.93 10.18
N MET A 70 -8.17 -8.14 8.92
CA MET A 70 -6.76 -8.25 8.49
C MET A 70 -6.08 -6.89 8.29
N GLY A 71 -6.38 -5.91 9.14
CA GLY A 71 -5.85 -4.54 9.06
C GLY A 71 -4.52 -4.32 9.77
N THR A 72 -3.93 -5.35 10.38
CA THR A 72 -2.63 -5.27 11.09
C THR A 72 -1.76 -6.46 10.70
N PRO A 73 -0.42 -6.37 10.78
CA PRO A 73 0.45 -7.48 10.37
C PRO A 73 0.20 -8.71 11.22
N ARG A 74 -0.07 -8.56 12.52
CA ARG A 74 -0.41 -9.69 13.40
C ARG A 74 -1.69 -10.40 12.96
N ARG A 75 -2.76 -9.65 12.73
CA ARG A 75 -4.04 -10.22 12.26
C ARG A 75 -3.93 -10.85 10.87
N MET A 76 -3.10 -10.31 9.98
CA MET A 76 -2.85 -10.89 8.67
C MET A 76 -2.09 -12.22 8.75
N VAL A 77 -1.09 -12.33 9.64
CA VAL A 77 -0.37 -13.59 9.89
C VAL A 77 -1.29 -14.63 10.54
N ASP A 78 -2.09 -14.21 11.53
CA ASP A 78 -3.00 -15.10 12.25
C ASP A 78 -4.15 -15.61 11.35
N ALA A 79 -4.47 -14.91 10.25
CA ALA A 79 -5.44 -15.36 9.27
C ALA A 79 -4.92 -16.52 8.41
N THR A 80 -5.78 -17.52 8.19
CA THR A 80 -5.44 -18.63 7.30
C THR A 80 -5.26 -18.14 5.87
N TRP A 81 -4.57 -18.95 5.06
CA TRP A 81 -4.44 -18.66 3.64
C TRP A 81 -5.82 -18.57 2.96
N GLN A 82 -6.73 -19.49 3.29
CA GLN A 82 -8.08 -19.50 2.70
C GLN A 82 -8.87 -18.24 3.08
N GLN A 83 -8.80 -17.77 4.32
CA GLN A 83 -9.46 -16.52 4.73
C GLN A 83 -8.96 -15.30 3.94
N ARG A 84 -7.66 -15.26 3.61
CA ARG A 84 -7.10 -14.23 2.74
C ARG A 84 -7.61 -14.34 1.32
N VAL A 85 -7.65 -15.56 0.75
CA VAL A 85 -8.20 -15.82 -0.59
C VAL A 85 -9.68 -15.41 -0.67
N ASP A 86 -10.48 -15.80 0.31
CA ASP A 86 -11.91 -15.50 0.34
C ASP A 86 -12.17 -13.99 0.36
N ALA A 87 -11.46 -13.24 1.21
CA ALA A 87 -11.57 -11.78 1.27
C ALA A 87 -11.10 -11.09 -0.04
N LEU A 88 -10.03 -11.59 -0.66
CA LEU A 88 -9.60 -11.12 -1.98
C LEU A 88 -10.65 -11.40 -3.06
N GLY A 89 -11.31 -12.56 -2.99
CA GLY A 89 -12.39 -12.96 -3.87
C GLY A 89 -13.64 -12.09 -3.74
N GLU A 90 -13.98 -11.66 -2.51
CA GLU A 90 -15.05 -10.69 -2.22
C GLU A 90 -14.78 -9.34 -2.91
N GLY A 91 -13.53 -8.88 -2.89
CA GLY A 91 -13.08 -7.69 -3.62
C GLY A 91 -12.91 -7.88 -5.13
N HIS A 92 -13.31 -9.02 -5.70
CA HIS A 92 -13.13 -9.40 -7.10
C HIS A 92 -11.67 -9.50 -7.58
N TYR A 93 -10.71 -9.72 -6.67
CA TYR A 93 -9.28 -9.85 -6.98
C TYR A 93 -8.86 -11.26 -7.45
N ARG A 94 -9.77 -12.00 -8.10
CA ARG A 94 -9.64 -13.45 -8.35
C ARG A 94 -8.50 -13.90 -9.26
N ARG A 95 -7.96 -13.00 -10.08
CA ARG A 95 -6.89 -13.37 -11.03
C ARG A 95 -5.59 -13.72 -10.32
N TYR A 96 -5.36 -13.14 -9.16
CA TYR A 96 -4.09 -13.21 -8.44
C TYR A 96 -4.27 -13.54 -6.96
N ASP A 97 -5.48 -13.89 -6.53
CA ASP A 97 -5.86 -14.03 -5.12
C ASP A 97 -4.99 -15.03 -4.37
N GLU A 98 -4.79 -16.24 -4.89
CA GLU A 98 -3.98 -17.29 -4.27
C GLU A 98 -2.53 -16.84 -4.02
N ARG A 99 -1.87 -16.33 -5.07
CA ARG A 99 -0.49 -15.80 -4.98
C ARG A 99 -0.43 -14.62 -4.02
N THR A 100 -1.41 -13.73 -4.09
CA THR A 100 -1.47 -12.50 -3.30
C THR A 100 -1.73 -12.82 -1.83
N ALA A 101 -2.56 -13.82 -1.53
CA ALA A 101 -2.80 -14.32 -0.18
C ALA A 101 -1.49 -14.80 0.45
N THR A 102 -0.69 -15.57 -0.27
CA THR A 102 0.66 -15.97 0.18
C THR A 102 1.54 -14.75 0.44
N GLN A 103 1.66 -13.84 -0.53
CA GLN A 103 2.48 -12.62 -0.42
C GLN A 103 2.07 -11.73 0.76
N LEU A 104 0.78 -11.60 1.04
CA LEU A 104 0.26 -10.83 2.16
C LEU A 104 0.69 -11.43 3.51
N GLY A 105 0.67 -12.75 3.65
CA GLY A 105 1.13 -13.41 4.87
C GLY A 105 2.63 -13.31 5.07
N GLU A 106 3.41 -13.62 4.04
CA GLU A 106 4.87 -13.50 4.08
C GLU A 106 5.32 -12.05 4.34
N GLY A 107 4.65 -11.09 3.68
CA GLY A 107 4.90 -9.67 3.89
C GLY A 107 4.54 -9.22 5.29
N ALA A 108 3.42 -9.68 5.85
CA ALA A 108 3.05 -9.40 7.23
C ALA A 108 4.06 -9.97 8.22
N GLN A 109 4.53 -11.21 8.00
CA GLN A 109 5.56 -11.86 8.81
C GLN A 109 6.88 -11.06 8.76
N LEU A 110 7.32 -10.65 7.57
CA LEU A 110 8.51 -9.80 7.41
C LEU A 110 8.40 -8.50 8.22
N VAL A 111 7.22 -7.86 8.19
CA VAL A 111 6.98 -6.62 8.93
C VAL A 111 7.04 -6.83 10.45
N LEU A 112 6.55 -7.96 10.95
CA LEU A 112 6.68 -8.34 12.36
C LEU A 112 8.14 -8.59 12.73
N ASP A 113 8.87 -9.34 11.92
CA ASP A 113 10.22 -9.80 12.28
C ASP A 113 11.25 -8.66 12.18
N THR A 114 11.18 -7.88 11.10
CA THR A 114 12.16 -6.83 10.80
C THR A 114 11.82 -5.52 11.51
N TRP A 115 10.56 -5.11 11.43
CA TRP A 115 10.12 -3.79 11.90
C TRP A 115 9.19 -3.86 13.10
N ARG A 116 9.06 -5.02 13.75
CA ARG A 116 8.25 -5.24 14.96
C ARG A 116 6.81 -4.76 14.80
N GLY A 117 6.25 -4.91 13.60
CA GLY A 117 4.89 -4.52 13.28
C GLY A 117 4.71 -3.04 12.92
N ASP A 118 5.80 -2.27 12.83
CA ASP A 118 5.76 -0.81 12.71
C ASP A 118 6.65 -0.27 11.59
N LEU A 119 6.03 0.09 10.46
CA LEU A 119 6.73 0.63 9.28
C LEU A 119 7.43 1.98 9.52
N ARG A 120 7.21 2.64 10.65
CA ARG A 120 8.01 3.81 11.04
C ARG A 120 9.47 3.42 11.26
N ARG A 121 9.76 2.19 11.67
CA ARG A 121 11.13 1.66 11.76
C ARG A 121 11.79 1.47 10.40
N LEU A 122 11.01 1.15 9.35
CA LEU A 122 11.52 1.15 7.99
C LEU A 122 11.89 2.58 7.54
N ARG A 123 11.09 3.58 7.93
CA ARG A 123 11.41 4.99 7.68
C ARG A 123 12.67 5.44 8.43
N GLU A 124 12.86 4.99 9.67
CA GLU A 124 14.08 5.22 10.44
C GLU A 124 15.30 4.55 9.80
N GLU A 125 15.18 3.28 9.36
CA GLU A 125 16.23 2.55 8.63
C GLU A 125 16.63 3.26 7.33
N ALA A 126 15.66 3.90 6.67
CA ALA A 126 15.90 4.67 5.46
C ALA A 126 16.60 6.02 5.71
N ASP A 127 16.60 6.54 6.94
CA ASP A 127 17.24 7.80 7.33
C ASP A 127 16.89 8.99 6.41
N GLY A 128 15.60 9.10 6.06
CA GLY A 128 15.09 10.14 5.16
C GLY A 128 15.43 9.94 3.67
N ASP A 129 16.20 8.92 3.30
CA ASP A 129 16.53 8.60 1.90
C ASP A 129 15.37 7.86 1.22
N ARG A 130 14.73 8.53 0.26
CA ARG A 130 13.62 7.99 -0.53
C ARG A 130 13.99 6.69 -1.26
N GLY A 131 15.21 6.58 -1.76
CA GLY A 131 15.70 5.39 -2.47
C GLY A 131 15.86 4.19 -1.54
N ARG A 132 16.35 4.40 -0.31
CA ARG A 132 16.43 3.37 0.74
C ARG A 132 15.04 2.93 1.16
N LEU A 133 14.10 3.86 1.34
CA LEU A 133 12.71 3.54 1.66
C LEU A 133 12.07 2.67 0.57
N ILE A 134 12.20 3.05 -0.70
CA ILE A 134 11.69 2.25 -1.83
C ILE A 134 12.33 0.87 -1.88
N ARG A 135 13.65 0.76 -1.68
CA ARG A 135 14.34 -0.55 -1.63
C ARG A 135 13.83 -1.40 -0.46
N GLY A 136 13.58 -0.80 0.69
CA GLY A 136 13.04 -1.48 1.87
C GLY A 136 11.61 -1.98 1.66
N LEU A 137 10.73 -1.13 1.10
CA LEU A 137 9.36 -1.53 0.74
C LEU A 137 9.35 -2.71 -0.24
N ARG A 138 10.28 -2.73 -1.20
CA ARG A 138 10.41 -3.82 -2.19
C ARG A 138 10.96 -5.13 -1.63
N ARG A 139 11.36 -5.17 -0.35
CA ARG A 139 11.63 -6.44 0.36
C ARG A 139 10.34 -7.19 0.69
N VAL A 140 9.21 -6.49 0.78
CA VAL A 140 7.89 -7.10 1.00
C VAL A 140 7.48 -7.84 -0.28
N PRO A 141 7.19 -9.16 -0.21
CA PRO A 141 6.74 -9.92 -1.37
C PRO A 141 5.52 -9.29 -2.03
N GLY A 142 5.55 -9.17 -3.36
CA GLY A 142 4.46 -8.55 -4.13
C GLY A 142 4.57 -7.04 -4.31
N ILE A 143 5.44 -6.34 -3.57
CA ILE A 143 5.68 -4.90 -3.81
C ILE A 143 6.68 -4.71 -4.95
N GLY A 144 6.15 -4.28 -6.11
CA GLY A 144 6.95 -3.86 -7.25
C GLY A 144 7.34 -2.37 -7.19
N PRO A 145 8.08 -1.85 -8.20
CA PRO A 145 8.39 -0.42 -8.29
C PRO A 145 7.14 0.47 -8.19
N ALA A 146 6.07 0.11 -8.90
CA ALA A 146 4.82 0.87 -8.90
C ALA A 146 4.18 0.96 -7.51
N GLY A 147 4.05 -0.15 -6.78
CA GLY A 147 3.48 -0.11 -5.42
C GLY A 147 4.35 0.62 -4.42
N ALA A 148 5.68 0.51 -4.53
CA ALA A 148 6.58 1.28 -3.68
C ALA A 148 6.43 2.80 -3.94
N ASP A 149 6.31 3.22 -5.20
CA ASP A 149 6.07 4.63 -5.54
C ASP A 149 4.69 5.10 -5.05
N ILE A 150 3.64 4.26 -5.16
CA ILE A 150 2.31 4.55 -4.62
C ILE A 150 2.37 4.75 -3.11
N PHE A 151 3.02 3.84 -2.37
CA PHE A 151 3.17 3.96 -0.92
C PHE A 151 3.82 5.29 -0.55
N VAL A 152 4.95 5.62 -1.18
CA VAL A 152 5.71 6.85 -0.90
C VAL A 152 4.95 8.11 -1.29
N ARG A 153 4.11 8.06 -2.32
CA ARG A 153 3.25 9.19 -2.72
C ARG A 153 2.20 9.53 -1.66
N GLU A 154 1.72 8.53 -0.93
CA GLU A 154 0.61 8.68 0.00
C GLU A 154 1.07 9.12 1.40
N VAL A 155 2.33 8.90 1.79
CA VAL A 155 2.89 9.21 3.14
C VAL A 155 3.68 10.52 3.25
#